data_AF-A0A9D7Y4Y7-F1
#
_entry.id   AF-A0A9D7Y4Y7-F1
#
_cell.length_a   1.000
_cell.length_b   1.000
_cell.length_c   1.000
_cell.angle_alpha   90.00
_cell.angle_beta   90.00
_cell.angle_gamma   90.00
#
_symmetry.space_group_name_H-M   'P 1'
#
loop_
_entity.id
_entity.type
_entity.pdbx_description
1 polymer ?
#
loop_
_entity_poly.entity_id
_entity_poly.type
_entity_poly.pdbx_seq_one_letter_code
_entity_poly.pdbx_strand_id
1 'polypeptide(L)'
;MTKSIVFFALLFLALIISSCKSSKKGDAYPSQVRTNFVNGCASKLPPEYKKNCECMLQQIEKKYSISEYMLVEENIKAGKDVSAFLNFTDSVRSICFPKLK
;
A
#
# COMPACT_ATOMS: atom_id res chain seq x y z
N MET A 1 -1.03 -20.40 56.23
CA MET A 1 0.43 -20.57 56.22
C MET A 1 0.85 -20.66 54.77
N THR A 2 1.81 -19.95 54.18
CA THR A 2 2.86 -18.96 54.52
C THR A 2 3.66 -18.94 53.20
N LYS A 3 4.24 -17.90 52.62
CA LYS A 3 4.66 -16.52 52.93
C LYS A 3 4.91 -15.93 51.53
N SER A 4 4.45 -14.72 51.25
CA SER A 4 5.32 -13.53 51.17
C SER A 4 6.62 -13.74 50.39
N ILE A 5 6.86 -12.83 49.43
CA ILE A 5 8.15 -12.21 49.01
C ILE A 5 8.07 -12.01 47.48
N VAL A 6 7.63 -10.86 46.97
CA VAL A 6 8.31 -9.53 46.94
C VAL A 6 8.76 -9.26 45.50
N PHE A 7 8.25 -8.14 44.97
CA PHE A 7 8.93 -7.20 44.10
C PHE A 7 9.86 -7.76 43.01
N PHE A 8 9.32 -7.89 41.79
CA PHE A 8 10.05 -7.51 40.58
C PHE A 8 9.07 -6.66 39.75
N ALA A 9 9.07 -5.36 40.00
CA ALA A 9 9.69 -4.38 39.09
C ALA A 9 8.89 -4.27 37.77
N LEU A 10 7.91 -3.37 37.68
CA LEU A 10 8.12 -2.01 37.17
C LEU A 10 9.05 -1.97 35.94
N LEU A 11 8.68 -2.58 34.80
CA LEU A 11 9.36 -2.27 33.52
C LEU A 11 8.66 -2.81 32.26
N PHE A 12 7.39 -2.47 32.00
CA PHE A 12 6.87 -2.41 30.61
C PHE A 12 5.73 -1.39 30.51
N LEU A 13 5.92 -0.23 31.16
CA LEU A 13 5.13 0.97 30.94
C LEU A 13 5.90 1.89 30.00
N ALA A 14 5.88 1.59 28.69
CA ALA A 14 6.11 2.56 27.62
C ALA A 14 5.91 1.88 26.26
N LEU A 15 5.38 2.66 25.31
CA LEU A 15 5.36 2.40 23.86
C LEU A 15 4.19 1.57 23.32
N ILE A 16 3.02 2.23 23.18
CA ILE A 16 2.34 2.30 21.87
C ILE A 16 1.41 3.51 21.87
N ILE A 17 2.01 4.71 21.87
CA ILE A 17 1.38 5.86 21.21
C ILE A 17 1.54 5.61 19.71
N SER A 18 0.78 4.66 19.17
CA SER A 18 0.74 4.41 17.74
C SER A 18 0.14 5.66 17.11
N SER A 19 1.02 6.54 16.60
CA SER A 19 0.61 7.71 15.85
C SER A 19 -0.27 7.26 14.70
N CYS A 20 -1.57 7.57 14.78
CA CYS A 20 -2.44 7.62 13.61
C CYS A 20 -1.91 8.70 12.66
N LYS A 21 -0.82 8.41 11.96
CA LYS A 21 -0.34 9.24 10.86
C LYS A 21 -1.14 8.81 9.63
N SER A 22 -2.32 9.41 9.47
CA SER A 22 -3.09 9.32 8.23
C SER A 22 -2.18 9.73 7.09
N SER A 23 -1.77 8.78 6.25
CA SER A 23 -0.87 9.06 5.14
C SER A 23 -1.58 9.97 4.15
N LYS A 24 -0.92 11.05 3.75
CA LYS A 24 -1.48 12.04 2.83
C LYS A 24 -1.35 11.50 1.39
N LYS A 25 -2.07 12.13 0.46
CA LYS A 25 -1.90 11.87 -0.97
C LYS A 25 -0.45 12.20 -1.36
N GLY A 26 0.21 11.33 -2.12
CA GLY A 26 1.62 11.50 -2.49
C GLY A 26 2.62 10.95 -1.48
N ASP A 27 2.20 10.51 -0.29
CA ASP A 27 3.09 9.80 0.63
C ASP A 27 3.36 8.38 0.09
N ALA A 28 4.61 7.92 0.20
CA ALA A 28 4.96 6.56 -0.17
C ALA A 28 4.15 5.54 0.65
N TYR A 29 3.64 4.51 -0.02
CA TYR A 29 2.87 3.46 0.65
C TYR A 29 3.78 2.58 1.52
N PRO A 30 3.21 1.83 2.50
CA PRO A 30 3.97 0.83 3.24
C PRO A 30 4.70 -0.14 2.31
N SER A 31 5.92 -0.53 2.67
CA SER A 31 6.81 -1.35 1.82
C SER A 31 6.15 -2.66 1.34
N GLN A 32 5.35 -3.28 2.19
CA GLN A 32 4.60 -4.50 1.85
C GLN A 32 3.56 -4.26 0.75
N VAL A 33 2.80 -3.16 0.82
CA VAL A 33 1.81 -2.80 -0.21
C VAL A 33 2.50 -2.58 -1.55
N ARG A 34 3.62 -1.84 -1.53
CA ARG A 34 4.43 -1.56 -2.72
C ARG A 34 4.95 -2.84 -3.36
N THR A 35 5.48 -3.74 -2.54
CA THR A 35 6.00 -5.04 -2.97
C THR A 35 4.89 -5.91 -3.58
N ASN A 36 3.74 -5.99 -2.91
CA ASN A 36 2.60 -6.78 -3.39
C ASN A 36 2.06 -6.24 -4.73
N PHE A 37 1.93 -4.92 -4.86
CA PHE A 37 1.49 -4.30 -6.11
C PHE A 37 2.44 -4.62 -7.27
N VAL A 38 3.74 -4.37 -7.09
CA VAL A 38 4.74 -4.59 -8.15
C VAL A 38 4.81 -6.06 -8.52
N ASN A 39 4.81 -6.97 -7.55
CA ASN A 39 4.84 -8.40 -7.81
C ASN A 39 3.55 -8.87 -8.50
N GLY A 40 2.38 -8.37 -8.08
CA GLY A 40 1.10 -8.66 -8.71
C GLY A 40 1.07 -8.21 -10.17
N CYS A 41 1.46 -6.96 -10.43
CA CYS A 41 1.55 -6.40 -11.78
C CYS A 41 2.54 -7.17 -12.67
N ALA A 42 3.73 -7.49 -12.15
CA ALA A 42 4.79 -8.14 -12.92
C ALA A 42 4.61 -9.65 -13.07
N SER A 43 3.73 -10.28 -12.29
CA SER A 43 3.60 -11.76 -12.19
C SER A 43 3.37 -12.47 -13.52
N LYS A 44 2.74 -11.81 -14.50
CA LYS A 44 2.41 -12.35 -15.82
C LYS A 44 3.15 -11.65 -16.95
N LEU A 45 4.13 -10.81 -16.63
CA LEU A 45 4.88 -10.02 -17.59
C LEU A 45 6.34 -10.48 -17.66
N PRO A 46 7.03 -10.26 -18.78
CA PRO A 46 8.47 -10.45 -18.86
C PRO A 46 9.23 -9.61 -17.79
N PRO A 47 10.37 -10.08 -17.26
CA PRO A 47 11.08 -9.43 -16.15
C PRO A 47 11.44 -7.96 -16.37
N GLU A 48 11.69 -7.57 -17.62
CA GLU A 48 12.01 -6.18 -18.00
C GLU A 48 10.88 -5.18 -17.69
N TYR A 49 9.63 -5.66 -17.55
CA TYR A 49 8.48 -4.82 -17.24
C TYR A 49 8.30 -4.51 -15.76
N LYS A 50 9.14 -5.06 -14.88
CA LYS A 50 9.08 -4.75 -13.43
C LYS A 50 9.19 -3.24 -13.17
N LYS A 51 10.10 -2.55 -13.88
CA LYS A 51 10.26 -1.08 -13.78
C LYS A 51 9.01 -0.32 -14.25
N ASN A 52 8.25 -0.87 -15.18
CA ASN A 52 7.01 -0.29 -15.66
C ASN A 52 5.90 -0.43 -14.59
N CYS A 53 5.85 -1.56 -13.89
CA CYS A 53 4.97 -1.74 -12.73
C CYS A 53 5.34 -0.80 -11.57
N GLU A 54 6.64 -0.58 -11.33
CA GLU A 54 7.11 0.43 -10.37
C GLU A 54 6.68 1.85 -10.78
N CYS A 55 6.76 2.20 -12.07
CA CYS A 55 6.24 3.46 -12.60
C CYS A 55 4.73 3.60 -12.34
N MET A 56 3.92 2.58 -12.62
CA MET A 56 2.48 2.61 -12.35
C MET A 56 2.19 2.91 -10.88
N LEU A 57 2.87 2.20 -9.98
CA LEU A 57 2.72 2.40 -8.53
C LEU A 57 3.06 3.83 -8.13
N GLN A 58 4.16 4.39 -8.62
CA GLN A 58 4.54 5.78 -8.32
C GLN A 58 3.47 6.79 -8.76
N GLN A 59 2.79 6.55 -9.88
CA GLN A 59 1.73 7.45 -10.35
C GLN A 59 0.46 7.29 -9.49
N ILE A 60 0.16 6.07 -9.04
CA ILE A 60 -0.94 5.82 -8.09
C ILE A 60 -0.65 6.51 -6.75
N GLU A 61 0.54 6.34 -6.18
CA GLU A 61 0.94 6.97 -4.90
C GLU A 61 0.83 8.50 -4.96
N LYS A 62 1.18 9.12 -6.10
CA LYS A 62 1.04 10.57 -6.31
C LYS A 62 -0.41 11.05 -6.26
N LYS A 63 -1.37 10.23 -6.69
CA LYS A 63 -2.78 10.64 -6.85
C LYS A 63 -3.68 10.19 -5.70
N TYR A 64 -3.44 9.00 -5.17
CA TYR A 64 -4.25 8.36 -4.15
C TYR A 64 -3.44 8.21 -2.88
N SER A 65 -3.99 8.61 -1.73
CA SER A 65 -3.43 8.18 -0.45
C SER A 65 -3.56 6.66 -0.30
N ILE A 66 -2.85 6.07 0.65
CA ILE A 66 -3.02 4.64 0.94
C ILE A 66 -4.46 4.31 1.33
N SER A 67 -5.15 5.15 2.10
CA SER A 67 -6.54 4.92 2.48
C SER A 67 -7.48 4.93 1.28
N GLU A 68 -7.26 5.82 0.31
CA GLU A 68 -8.03 5.85 -0.93
C GLU A 68 -7.77 4.62 -1.80
N TYR A 69 -6.51 4.17 -1.88
CA TYR A 69 -6.16 2.95 -2.59
C TYR A 69 -6.79 1.70 -1.95
N MET A 70 -6.75 1.57 -0.62
CA MET A 70 -7.40 0.46 0.08
C MET A 70 -8.92 0.47 -0.13
N LEU A 71 -9.55 1.64 -0.14
CA LEU A 71 -10.97 1.77 -0.46
C LEU A 71 -11.29 1.30 -1.89
N VAL A 72 -10.42 1.56 -2.86
CA VAL A 72 -10.54 1.01 -4.22
C VAL A 72 -10.49 -0.53 -4.18
N GLU A 73 -9.54 -1.13 -3.45
CA GLU A 73 -9.46 -2.59 -3.33
C GLU A 73 -10.72 -3.20 -2.69
N GLU A 74 -11.28 -2.56 -1.67
CA GLU A 74 -12.54 -2.96 -1.05
C GLU A 74 -13.72 -2.84 -2.02
N ASN A 75 -13.78 -1.75 -2.79
CA ASN A 75 -14.82 -1.55 -3.80
C ASN A 75 -14.75 -2.61 -4.92
N ILE A 76 -13.55 -3.00 -5.37
CA ILE A 76 -13.38 -4.11 -6.32
C ILE A 76 -13.96 -5.40 -5.75
N LYS A 77 -13.63 -5.75 -4.50
CA LYS A 77 -14.13 -6.96 -3.83
C LYS A 77 -15.65 -6.95 -3.67
N ALA A 78 -16.22 -5.77 -3.43
CA ALA A 78 -17.66 -5.58 -3.28
C ALA A 78 -18.41 -5.44 -4.62
N GLY A 79 -17.71 -5.52 -5.77
CA GLY A 79 -18.33 -5.31 -7.09
C GLY A 79 -18.87 -3.90 -7.31
N LYS A 80 -18.33 -2.91 -6.60
CA LYS A 80 -18.71 -1.50 -6.70
C LYS A 80 -17.95 -0.80 -7.82
N ASP A 81 -18.46 0.34 -8.24
CA ASP A 81 -17.83 1.16 -9.27
C ASP A 81 -16.44 1.63 -8.86
N VAL A 82 -15.48 1.40 -9.76
CA VAL A 82 -14.08 1.86 -9.65
C VAL A 82 -13.60 2.49 -10.97
N SER A 83 -14.53 2.91 -11.83
CA SER A 83 -14.23 3.43 -13.17
C SER A 83 -13.25 4.60 -13.14
N ALA A 84 -13.34 5.48 -12.15
CA ALA A 84 -12.40 6.59 -11.99
C ALA A 84 -10.95 6.12 -11.80
N PHE A 85 -10.74 5.05 -11.03
CA PHE A 85 -9.42 4.46 -10.82
C PHE A 85 -8.93 3.73 -12.08
N LEU A 86 -9.81 2.97 -12.74
CA LEU A 86 -9.48 2.26 -13.98
C LEU A 86 -9.09 3.24 -15.09
N ASN A 87 -9.91 4.27 -15.34
CA ASN A 87 -9.62 5.31 -16.33
C ASN A 87 -8.28 6.01 -16.06
N PHE A 88 -7.98 6.30 -14.79
CA PHE A 88 -6.68 6.84 -14.40
C PHE A 88 -5.55 5.86 -14.73
N THR A 89 -5.63 4.62 -14.28
CA THR A 89 -4.56 3.62 -14.53
C THR A 89 -4.38 3.33 -16.02
N ASP A 90 -5.44 3.36 -16.82
CA ASP A 90 -5.36 3.24 -18.28
C ASP A 90 -4.64 4.43 -18.91
N SER A 91 -4.94 5.68 -18.49
CA SER A 91 -4.19 6.86 -18.95
C SER A 91 -2.69 6.76 -18.60
N VAL A 92 -2.37 6.29 -17.39
CA VAL A 92 -1.00 6.14 -16.90
C VAL A 92 -0.28 5.00 -17.63
N ARG A 93 -0.99 3.94 -18.06
CA ARG A 93 -0.40 2.83 -18.80
C ARG A 93 0.36 3.33 -20.03
N SER A 94 -0.16 4.33 -20.74
CA SER A 94 0.52 4.91 -21.91
C SER A 94 1.88 5.56 -21.58
N ILE A 95 2.05 6.03 -20.35
CA ILE A 95 3.28 6.65 -19.84
C ILE A 95 4.25 5.56 -19.37
N CYS A 96 3.75 4.61 -18.60
CA CYS A 96 4.59 3.60 -17.95
C CYS A 96 4.90 2.40 -18.84
N PHE A 97 4.07 2.10 -19.85
CA PHE A 97 4.24 1.00 -20.81
C PHE A 97 4.24 1.50 -22.25
N PRO A 98 5.20 2.34 -22.65
CA PRO A 98 5.20 2.96 -23.99
C PRO A 98 5.37 1.96 -25.13
N LYS A 99 5.87 0.75 -24.85
CA LYS A 99 6.13 -0.32 -25.83
C LYS A 99 5.01 -1.36 -25.98
N LEU A 100 3.91 -1.25 -25.21
CA LEU A 100 2.75 -2.14 -25.30
C LEU A 100 1.60 -1.52 -26.13
N LYS A 101 1.92 -0.55 -26.99
CA LYS A 101 0.98 0.05 -27.94
C LYS A 101 0.86 -0.81 -29.20
#